data_AF-A0A2G9TEA0-F1
#
_entry.id   AF-A0A2G9TEA0-F1
#
_cell.length_a   1.000
_cell.length_b   1.000
_cell.length_c   1.000
_cell.angle_alpha   90.00
_cell.angle_beta   90.00
_cell.angle_gamma   90.00
#
_symmetry.space_group_name_H-M   'P 1'
#
loop_
_entity.id
_entity.type
_entity.pdbx_description
1 polymer ?
#
loop_
_entity_poly.entity_id
_entity_poly.type
_entity_poly.pdbx_seq_one_letter_code
_entity_poly.pdbx_strand_id
1 'polypeptide(L)' 'VTWPGARLRKKDEGMPNLTNNNIRGVLYVTFDVEFPRTELTEEQKKLVSDLLKQSDVKPKAYNGLQGY' A
#
# COMPACT_ATOMS: atom_id res chain seq x y z
N VAL A 1 -4.12 -9.18 0.14
CA VAL A 1 -3.29 -8.26 -0.68
C VAL A 1 -3.49 -6.86 -0.13
N THR A 2 -2.44 -6.25 0.42
CA THR A 2 -2.46 -4.86 0.93
C THR A 2 -1.93 -3.93 -0.15
N TRP A 3 -2.72 -2.93 -0.52
CA TRP A 3 -2.32 -1.95 -1.53
C TRP A 3 -1.32 -0.95 -0.92
N PRO A 4 -0.41 -0.37 -1.72
CA PRO A 4 0.39 0.78 -1.28
C PRO A 4 -0.53 1.90 -0.79
N GLY A 5 -0.25 2.45 0.40
CA GLY A 5 -1.11 3.46 1.02
C GLY A 5 -2.38 2.90 1.68
N ALA A 6 -2.52 1.58 1.80
CA ALA A 6 -3.61 0.99 2.58
C ALA A 6 -3.53 1.41 4.06
N ARG A 7 -4.69 1.74 4.64
CA ARG A 7 -4.83 2.10 6.05
C ARG A 7 -5.64 1.03 6.77
N LEU A 8 -5.08 0.50 7.85
CA LEU A 8 -5.77 -0.42 8.76
C LEU A 8 -6.12 0.30 10.05
N ARG A 9 -7.38 0.18 10.49
CA ARG A 9 -7.83 0.67 11.80
C ARG A 9 -7.90 -0.47 12.81
N LYS A 10 -7.27 -0.30 13.96
CA LYS A 10 -7.39 -1.18 15.12
C LYS A 10 -8.07 -0.42 16.25
N LYS A 11 -9.32 -0.79 16.53
CA LYS A 11 -10.13 -0.18 17.58
C LYS A 11 -9.56 -0.55 18.96
N ASP A 12 -9.64 0.37 19.91
CA ASP A 12 -9.26 0.20 21.32
C ASP A 12 -7.74 -0.03 21.59
N GLU A 13 -6.92 0.14 20.54
CA GLU A 13 -5.44 0.04 20.59
C GLU A 13 -4.75 1.43 20.56
N GLY A 14 -5.52 2.52 20.62
CA GLY A 14 -4.99 3.87 20.72
C GLY A 14 -4.75 4.31 22.16
N MET A 15 -4.43 5.59 22.34
CA MET A 15 -4.18 6.15 23.67
C MET A 15 -5.44 6.14 24.56
N PRO A 16 -5.28 5.95 25.88
CA PRO A 16 -6.39 6.06 26.83
C PRO A 16 -6.91 7.49 26.93
N ASN A 17 -8.21 7.63 27.21
CA ASN A 17 -8.84 8.92 27.40
C ASN A 17 -8.48 9.51 28.78
N LEU A 18 -8.18 10.82 28.81
CA LEU A 18 -7.79 11.55 30.02
C LEU A 18 -8.85 11.54 31.14
N THR A 19 -10.13 11.45 30.80
CA THR A 19 -11.25 11.49 31.77
C THR A 19 -11.79 10.10 32.13
N ASN A 20 -11.55 9.08 31.31
CA ASN A 20 -12.00 7.72 31.57
C ASN A 20 -11.00 6.70 30.99
N ASN A 21 -10.21 6.09 31.86
CA ASN A 21 -9.15 5.13 31.50
C ASN A 21 -9.68 3.84 30.84
N ASN A 22 -10.98 3.57 30.90
CA ASN A 22 -11.59 2.42 30.22
C ASN A 22 -11.88 2.68 28.73
N ILE A 23 -11.78 3.93 28.27
CA ILE A 23 -11.97 4.29 26.86
C ILE A 23 -10.60 4.49 26.22
N ARG A 24 -10.37 3.82 25.08
CA ARG A 24 -9.13 3.95 24.30
C ARG A 24 -9.43 4.45 22.89
N GLY A 25 -8.45 5.14 22.31
CA GLY A 25 -8.50 5.61 20.93
C GLY A 25 -8.35 4.47 19.91
N VAL A 26 -8.24 4.86 18.64
CA VAL A 26 -8.02 3.93 17.52
C VAL A 26 -6.58 4.06 17.03
N LEU A 27 -5.90 2.94 16.85
CA LEU A 27 -4.61 2.90 16.18
C LEU A 27 -4.81 2.86 14.66
N TYR A 28 -4.20 3.81 13.96
CA TYR A 28 -4.14 3.84 12.50
C TYR A 28 -2.78 3.33 12.04
N VAL A 29 -2.78 2.20 11.34
CA VAL A 29 -1.58 1.64 10.72
C VAL A 29 -1.61 1.99 9.24
N THR A 30 -0.57 2.68 8.78
CA THR A 30 -0.40 3.06 7.38
C THR A 30 0.72 2.21 6.81
N PHE A 31 0.45 1.49 5.72
CA PHE A 31 1.46 0.65 5.07
C PHE A 31 2.13 1.43 3.95
N ASP A 32 3.41 1.72 4.15
CA ASP A 32 4.30 2.13 3.07
C ASP A 32 4.98 0.90 2.48
N VAL A 33 4.85 0.72 1.17
CA VAL A 33 5.35 -0.47 0.46
C VAL A 33 6.49 0.00 -0.41
N GLU A 34 7.72 -0.24 0.03
CA GLU A 34 8.92 0.09 -0.74
C GLU A 34 9.12 -0.93 -1.88
N PHE A 35 9.26 -0.42 -3.10
CA PHE A 35 9.61 -1.23 -4.26
C PHE A 35 11.14 -1.37 -4.36
N PRO A 36 11.66 -2.51 -4.81
CA PRO A 36 13.10 -2.70 -5.00
C PRO A 36 13.67 -1.65 -5.97
N ARG A 37 14.77 -1.02 -5.58
CA ARG A 37 15.44 0.04 -6.36
C ARG A 37 16.41 -0.50 -7.42
N THR A 38 16.64 -1.80 -7.42
CA THR A 38 17.52 -2.49 -8.38
C THR A 38 16.73 -2.96 -9.59
N GLU A 39 17.37 -2.96 -10.77
CA GLU A 39 16.77 -3.56 -11.95
C GLU A 39 16.59 -5.07 -11.75
N LEU A 40 15.38 -5.55 -12.05
CA LEU A 40 15.09 -6.99 -12.10
C LEU A 40 15.76 -7.60 -13.33
N THR A 41 16.30 -8.81 -13.19
CA THR A 41 16.85 -9.56 -14.34
C THR A 41 15.73 -9.94 -15.30
N GLU A 42 16.07 -10.28 -16.55
CA GLU A 42 15.06 -10.67 -17.56
C GLU A 42 14.24 -11.90 -17.13
N GLU A 43 14.88 -12.86 -16.45
CA GLU A 43 14.22 -14.05 -15.91
C GLU A 43 13.21 -13.70 -14.81
N GLN A 44 13.60 -12.81 -13.88
CA GLN A 44 12.72 -12.32 -12.82
C GLN A 44 11.54 -11.53 -13.40
N LYS A 45 11.78 -10.72 -14.44
CA LYS A 45 10.72 -9.97 -15.13
C LYS A 45 9.69 -10.91 -15.77
N LYS A 46 10.12 -11.98 -16.44
CA LYS A 46 9.21 -12.99 -17.01
C LYS A 46 8.36 -13.65 -15.94
N LEU A 47 8.99 -14.09 -14.84
CA LEU A 47 8.28 -14.74 -13.74
C LEU A 47 7.24 -13.81 -13.09
N VAL A 48 7.59 -12.53 -12.89
CA VAL A 48 6.65 -11.52 -12.37
C VAL A 48 5.50 -11.27 -13.35
N SER A 49 5.77 -11.20 -14.66
CA SER A 49 4.74 -11.04 -15.70
C SER A 49 3.73 -12.20 -15.69
N ASP A 50 4.23 -13.43 -15.59
CA ASP A 50 3.41 -14.63 -15.54
C ASP A 50 2.58 -14.68 -14.24
N LEU A 51 3.21 -14.38 -13.11
CA LEU A 51 2.56 -14.35 -11.79
C LEU A 51 1.44 -13.30 -11.73
N LEU A 52 1.70 -12.10 -12.26
CA LEU A 52 0.74 -10.99 -12.31
C LEU A 52 -0.28 -11.12 -13.44
N LYS A 53 -0.17 -12.16 -14.29
CA LYS A 53 -1.04 -12.40 -15.45
C LYS A 53 -1.17 -11.17 -16.36
N GLN A 54 -0.08 -10.43 -16.53
CA GLN A 54 -0.04 -9.25 -17.39
C GLN A 54 0.12 -9.69 -18.85
N SER A 55 -0.99 -10.07 -19.52
CA SER A 55 -0.98 -10.43 -20.94
C SER A 55 -0.82 -9.22 -21.87
N ASP A 56 -1.31 -8.05 -21.44
CA ASP A 56 -1.30 -6.82 -22.21
C ASP A 56 -0.94 -5.65 -21.29
N VAL A 57 0.30 -5.16 -21.39
CA VAL A 57 0.68 -3.89 -20.78
C VAL A 57 0.03 -2.79 -21.62
N LYS A 58 -1.14 -2.31 -21.20
CA LYS A 58 -1.66 -1.01 -21.66
C LYS A 58 -1.06 0.04 -20.74
N PRO A 59 0.10 0.66 -21.06
CA PRO A 59 0.67 1.68 -20.21
C PRO A 59 -0.35 2.80 -20.09
N LYS A 60 -0.88 3.01 -18.90
CA LYS A 60 -1.67 4.20 -18.60
C LYS A 60 -0.67 5.36 -18.57
N ALA A 61 -0.51 6.04 -19.71
CA ALA A 61 0.37 7.19 -19.82
C ALA A 61 -0.10 8.24 -18.81
N TYR A 62 0.64 8.38 -17.70
CA TYR A 62 0.38 9.38 -16.69
C TYR A 62 1.01 10.69 -17.17
N ASN A 63 0.19 11.58 -17.71
CA ASN A 63 0.63 12.86 -18.27
C ASN A 63 0.76 13.97 -17.22
N GLY A 64 0.78 13.64 -15.92
CA GLY A 64 0.95 14.61 -14.82
C GLY A 64 -0.14 15.68 -14.70
N LEU A 65 -1.19 15.61 -15.53
CA LEU A 65 -2.29 16.56 -15.62
C LEU A 65 -3.59 15.87 -15.22
N GLN A 66 -3.76 15.58 -13.93
CA GLN A 66 -5.10 15.45 -13.36
C GLN A 66 -5.35 16.72 -12.54
N GLY A 67 -6.09 17.65 -13.16
CA GLY A 67 -6.43 18.95 -12.60
C GLY A 67 -7.52 18.91 -11.53
N TYR A 68 -7.41 19.91 -10.64
CA TYR A 68 -8.28 20.38 -9.54
C TYR A 68 -8.63 19.39 -8.42
#